data_AF-A0AA36DH12-F1
#
_entry.id   AF-A0AA36DH12-F1
#
_cell.length_a   1.000
_cell.length_b   1.000
_cell.length_c   1.000
_cell.angle_alpha   90.00
_cell.angle_beta   90.00
_cell.angle_gamma   90.00
#
_symmetry.space_group_name_H-M   'P 1'
#
loop_
_entity.id
_entity.type
_entity.pdbx_description
1 polymer ?
#
loop_
_entity_poly.entity_id
_entity_poly.type
_entity_poly.pdbx_seq_one_letter_code
_entity_poly.pdbx_strand_id
1 'polypeptide(L)'
;MRVDLSATAREQFFESVVLKFDMMCIAVKCTKACKSCRACHYALEQIQSLVKGRDSEKQLCPLLENCVETCVKTDAGKALACVADRCNIHCYDGDCPSCKQLSKRMFSRVCKDLSLTKLPQIAFPGECPELFQAMSDEFVAKKKRV
;
A
#
# COMPACT_ATOMS: atom_id res chain seq x y z
N MET A 1 25.30 -15.24 15.06
CA MET A 1 24.09 -14.92 14.26
C MET A 1 24.53 -14.14 13.03
N ARG A 2 24.41 -14.71 11.82
CA ARG A 2 24.59 -13.96 10.57
C ARG A 2 23.28 -13.24 10.27
N VAL A 3 23.28 -11.92 10.34
CA VAL A 3 22.19 -11.09 9.83
C VAL A 3 22.34 -11.09 8.31
N ASP A 4 21.34 -11.61 7.62
CA ASP A 4 21.33 -11.71 6.17
C ASP A 4 21.08 -10.30 5.59
N LEU A 5 22.14 -9.61 5.18
CA LEU A 5 22.11 -8.24 4.62
C LEU A 5 21.12 -8.09 3.45
N SER A 6 20.77 -9.19 2.77
CA SER A 6 19.79 -9.23 1.69
C SER A 6 18.34 -9.07 2.17
N ALA A 7 18.01 -9.56 3.37
CA ALA A 7 16.68 -9.42 3.94
C ALA A 7 16.40 -7.97 4.36
N THR A 8 17.37 -7.34 5.03
CA THR A 8 17.24 -5.95 5.51
C THR A 8 17.10 -4.94 4.38
N ALA A 9 17.79 -5.14 3.25
CA ALA A 9 17.69 -4.24 2.10
C ALA A 9 16.36 -4.37 1.36
N ARG A 10 15.80 -5.59 1.25
CA ARG A 10 14.45 -5.82 0.72
C ARG A 10 13.41 -5.16 1.60
N GLU A 11 13.51 -5.34 2.92
CA GLU A 11 12.61 -4.72 3.90
C GLU A 11 12.60 -3.19 3.78
N GLN A 12 13.78 -2.56 3.76
CA GLN A 12 13.91 -1.10 3.63
C GLN A 12 13.40 -0.57 2.29
N PHE A 13 13.58 -1.33 1.20
CA PHE A 13 13.05 -0.99 -0.10
C PHE A 13 11.53 -1.09 -0.13
N PHE A 14 10.94 -2.17 0.40
CA PHE A 14 9.49 -2.30 0.49
C PHE A 14 8.88 -1.21 1.36
N GLU A 15 9.47 -0.97 2.53
CA GLU A 15 9.06 0.10 3.44
C GLU A 15 9.15 1.46 2.73
N SER A 16 10.23 1.72 1.98
CA SER A 16 10.34 2.95 1.18
C SER A 16 9.30 3.04 0.06
N VAL A 17 8.97 1.92 -0.61
CA VAL A 17 7.93 1.90 -1.64
C VAL A 17 6.56 2.10 -0.99
N VAL A 18 6.21 1.39 0.07
CA VAL A 18 4.90 1.54 0.73
C VAL A 18 4.72 2.93 1.37
N LEU A 19 5.79 3.49 1.96
CA LEU A 19 5.73 4.79 2.63
C LEU A 19 5.85 5.98 1.66
N LYS A 20 6.59 5.85 0.54
CA LYS A 20 6.84 6.95 -0.41
C LYS A 20 6.05 6.84 -1.71
N PHE A 21 5.57 5.65 -2.07
CA PHE A 21 4.67 5.45 -3.21
C PHE A 21 3.26 5.80 -2.74
N ASP A 22 3.03 7.10 -2.65
CA ASP A 22 1.79 7.69 -2.21
C ASP A 22 0.63 7.15 -3.08
N MET A 23 -0.29 6.38 -2.49
CA MET A 23 -1.48 5.92 -3.20
C MET A 23 -2.34 7.10 -3.69
N MET A 24 -2.15 8.29 -3.12
CA MET A 24 -2.73 9.53 -3.62
C MET A 24 -2.25 9.85 -5.04
N CYS A 25 -1.01 9.48 -5.41
CA CYS A 25 -0.43 9.69 -6.75
C CYS A 25 -1.22 8.93 -7.85
N ILE A 26 -1.82 7.78 -7.51
CA ILE A 26 -2.72 7.02 -8.38
C ILE A 26 -4.07 7.75 -8.54
N ALA A 27 -4.59 8.33 -7.46
CA ALA A 27 -5.84 9.08 -7.46
C ALA A 27 -5.76 10.37 -8.29
N VAL A 28 -4.65 11.13 -8.20
CA VAL A 28 -4.47 12.38 -8.99
C VAL A 28 -4.14 12.12 -10.47
N LYS A 29 -3.61 10.94 -10.83
CA LYS A 29 -3.30 10.56 -12.23
C LYS A 29 -4.33 9.60 -12.84
N CYS A 30 -5.55 9.56 -12.30
CA CYS A 30 -6.64 8.74 -12.85
C CYS A 30 -7.06 9.22 -14.25
N THR A 31 -6.53 8.57 -15.29
CA THR A 31 -7.03 8.70 -16.67
C THR A 31 -8.47 8.20 -16.76
N LYS A 32 -9.19 8.50 -17.87
CA LYS A 32 -10.54 7.94 -18.12
C LYS A 32 -10.57 6.41 -17.99
N ALA A 33 -9.48 5.73 -18.32
CA ALA A 33 -9.33 4.27 -18.19
C ALA A 33 -9.09 3.79 -16.74
N CYS A 34 -8.53 4.60 -15.83
CA CYS A 34 -8.51 4.23 -14.40
C CYS A 34 -9.90 4.43 -13.80
N LYS A 35 -10.64 5.48 -14.19
CA LYS A 35 -12.00 5.72 -13.67
C LYS A 35 -13.01 4.60 -14.00
N SER A 36 -12.74 3.80 -15.02
CA SER A 36 -13.52 2.59 -15.36
C SER A 36 -13.09 1.34 -14.58
N CYS A 37 -11.97 1.38 -13.84
CA CYS A 37 -11.58 0.32 -12.92
C CYS A 37 -12.38 0.44 -11.63
N ARG A 38 -13.08 -0.64 -11.24
CA ARG A 38 -13.89 -0.71 -10.01
C ARG A 38 -13.09 -0.30 -8.76
N ALA A 39 -11.79 -0.62 -8.70
CA ALA A 39 -10.93 -0.24 -7.59
C ALA A 39 -10.56 1.26 -7.57
N CYS A 40 -10.26 1.90 -8.72
CA CYS A 40 -10.04 3.35 -8.73
C CYS A 40 -11.35 4.10 -8.46
N HIS A 41 -12.47 3.62 -9.03
CA HIS A 41 -13.78 4.22 -8.83
C HIS A 41 -14.18 4.23 -7.36
N TYR A 42 -14.02 3.08 -6.69
CA TYR A 42 -14.25 2.95 -5.26
C TYR A 42 -13.37 3.88 -4.43
N ALA A 43 -12.06 3.94 -4.72
CA ALA A 43 -11.15 4.85 -4.02
C ALA A 43 -11.56 6.32 -4.16
N LEU A 44 -12.07 6.72 -5.34
CA LEU A 44 -12.58 8.07 -5.58
C LEU A 44 -13.88 8.34 -4.83
N GLU A 45 -14.81 7.40 -4.79
CA GLU A 45 -16.05 7.51 -4.01
C GLU A 45 -15.77 7.63 -2.51
N GLN A 46 -14.80 6.88 -2.00
CA GLN A 46 -14.41 6.96 -0.58
C GLN A 46 -13.76 8.30 -0.24
N ILE A 47 -12.85 8.82 -1.07
CA ILE A 47 -12.28 10.17 -0.89
C ILE A 47 -13.39 11.23 -0.90
N GLN A 48 -14.35 11.13 -1.83
CA GLN A 48 -15.46 12.07 -1.91
C GLN A 48 -16.41 11.96 -0.70
N SER A 49 -16.63 10.76 -0.17
CA SER A 49 -17.49 10.52 1.00
C SER A 49 -16.83 11.05 2.27
N LEU A 50 -15.51 10.82 2.44
CA LEU A 50 -14.70 11.38 3.52
C LEU A 50 -14.69 12.92 3.51
N VAL A 51 -14.52 13.55 2.34
CA VAL A 51 -14.55 15.02 2.20
C VAL A 51 -15.95 15.60 2.44
N LYS A 52 -17.01 14.85 2.09
CA LYS A 52 -18.40 15.29 2.24
C LYS A 52 -19.03 14.90 3.58
N GLY A 53 -18.29 14.26 4.49
CA GLY A 53 -18.78 13.81 5.79
C GLY A 53 -19.96 12.84 5.70
N ARG A 54 -20.04 12.04 4.62
CA ARG A 54 -21.08 11.02 4.46
C ARG A 54 -20.53 9.66 4.85
N ASP A 55 -21.26 8.93 5.69
CA ASP A 55 -21.04 7.51 5.93
C ASP A 55 -21.09 6.79 4.58
N SER A 56 -19.96 6.25 4.13
CA SER A 56 -19.91 5.54 2.86
C SER A 56 -20.73 4.25 2.97
N GLU A 57 -21.74 4.11 2.11
CA GLU A 57 -22.55 2.89 2.05
C GLU A 57 -21.63 1.70 1.71
N LYS A 58 -21.41 0.84 2.72
CA LYS A 58 -20.51 -0.32 2.75
C LYS A 58 -19.01 0.02 2.66
N GLN A 59 -18.39 0.18 3.83
CA GLN A 59 -16.93 0.10 3.98
C GLN A 59 -16.43 -1.25 3.45
N LEU A 60 -15.72 -1.28 2.32
CA LEU A 60 -15.07 -2.48 1.77
C LEU A 60 -13.74 -2.77 2.48
N CYS A 61 -13.17 -1.78 3.17
CA CYS A 61 -11.89 -1.86 3.87
C CYS A 61 -11.98 -1.15 5.23
N PRO A 62 -12.74 -1.69 6.19
CA PRO A 62 -13.15 -0.96 7.38
C PRO A 62 -11.99 -0.54 8.28
N LEU A 63 -10.94 -1.35 8.45
CA LEU A 63 -9.80 -0.94 9.29
C LEU A 63 -8.99 0.16 8.59
N LEU A 64 -8.74 0.03 7.29
CA LEU A 64 -8.03 1.03 6.51
C LEU A 64 -8.80 2.36 6.48
N GLU A 65 -10.09 2.33 6.20
CA GLU A 65 -10.94 3.51 6.06
C GLU A 65 -11.08 4.25 7.40
N ASN A 66 -11.37 3.53 8.49
CA ASN A 66 -11.46 4.14 9.82
C ASN A 66 -10.12 4.71 10.29
N CYS A 67 -8.99 4.08 9.96
CA CYS A 67 -7.67 4.60 10.28
C CYS A 67 -7.39 5.92 9.54
N VAL A 68 -7.66 5.97 8.24
CA VAL A 68 -7.48 7.17 7.41
C VAL A 68 -8.39 8.29 7.92
N GLU A 69 -9.65 7.99 8.21
CA GLU A 69 -10.59 8.96 8.79
C GLU A 69 -10.08 9.53 10.11
N THR A 70 -9.55 8.67 10.99
CA THR A 70 -8.96 9.09 12.27
C THR A 70 -7.75 10.01 12.06
N CYS A 71 -6.87 9.70 11.10
CA CYS A 71 -5.74 10.56 10.76
C CYS A 71 -6.19 11.95 10.28
N VAL A 72 -7.22 12.01 9.43
CA VAL A 72 -7.76 13.28 8.91
C VAL A 72 -8.43 14.08 10.03
N LYS A 73 -9.23 13.44 10.88
CA LYS A 73 -9.91 14.09 12.02
C LYS A 73 -8.94 14.60 13.08
N THR A 74 -7.80 13.93 13.27
CA THR A 74 -6.80 14.31 14.27
C THR A 74 -6.01 15.54 13.83
N ASP A 75 -5.46 15.53 12.61
CA ASP A 75 -4.71 16.65 12.04
C ASP A 75 -4.68 16.53 10.52
N ALA A 76 -5.57 17.23 9.84
CA ALA A 76 -5.66 17.22 8.38
C ALA A 76 -4.33 17.65 7.70
N GLY A 77 -3.54 18.52 8.33
CA GLY A 77 -2.24 18.97 7.80
C GLY A 77 -1.15 17.91 7.86
N LYS A 78 -1.30 16.90 8.73
CA LYS A 78 -0.38 15.76 8.88
C LYS A 78 -1.00 14.43 8.50
N ALA A 79 -2.21 14.43 7.93
CA ALA A 79 -2.96 13.21 7.63
C ALA A 79 -2.14 12.24 6.77
N LEU A 80 -1.41 12.74 5.76
CA LEU A 80 -0.56 11.91 4.91
C LEU A 80 0.55 11.18 5.68
N ALA A 81 1.25 11.89 6.57
CA ALA A 81 2.29 11.28 7.40
C ALA A 81 1.70 10.24 8.37
N CYS A 82 0.54 10.54 8.94
CA CYS A 82 -0.20 9.62 9.81
C CYS A 82 -0.63 8.35 9.06
N VAL A 83 -1.19 8.49 7.85
CA VAL A 83 -1.63 7.36 7.01
C VAL A 83 -0.46 6.47 6.64
N ALA A 84 0.66 7.07 6.22
CA ALA A 84 1.87 6.33 5.87
C ALA A 84 2.39 5.51 7.06
N ASP A 85 2.44 6.11 8.25
CA ASP A 85 2.95 5.44 9.44
C ASP A 85 2.00 4.34 9.98
N ARG A 86 0.69 4.63 9.98
CA ARG A 86 -0.29 3.85 10.76
C ARG A 86 -1.22 3.00 9.92
N CYS A 87 -1.71 3.53 8.80
CA CYS A 87 -2.86 2.93 8.12
C CYS A 87 -2.48 1.97 6.99
N ASN A 88 -1.32 2.16 6.37
CA ASN A 88 -0.87 1.34 5.24
C ASN A 88 -0.83 -0.17 5.55
N ILE A 89 -0.66 -0.57 6.82
CA ILE A 89 -0.70 -1.98 7.23
C ILE A 89 -2.02 -2.67 6.84
N HIS A 90 -3.15 -1.96 6.92
CA HIS A 90 -4.48 -2.50 6.61
C HIS A 90 -4.70 -2.77 5.11
N CYS A 91 -3.83 -2.24 4.25
CA CYS A 91 -3.79 -2.66 2.85
C CYS A 91 -3.28 -4.10 2.69
N TYR A 92 -2.48 -4.61 3.63
CA TYR A 92 -1.72 -5.85 3.46
C TYR A 92 -2.08 -6.96 4.46
N ASP A 93 -2.67 -6.61 5.61
CA ASP A 93 -2.99 -7.51 6.72
C ASP A 93 -4.25 -8.36 6.53
N GLY A 94 -4.96 -8.16 5.42
CA GLY A 94 -6.17 -8.89 5.05
C GLY A 94 -7.44 -8.03 5.06
N ASP A 95 -7.42 -6.82 5.62
CA ASP A 95 -8.58 -5.93 5.67
C ASP A 95 -9.04 -5.47 4.29
N CYS A 96 -8.11 -5.15 3.39
CA CYS A 96 -8.43 -4.57 2.09
C CYS A 96 -7.86 -5.35 0.89
N PRO A 97 -8.50 -6.45 0.44
CA PRO A 97 -8.01 -7.26 -0.68
C PRO A 97 -7.83 -6.48 -1.98
N SER A 98 -8.70 -5.50 -2.24
CA SER A 98 -8.60 -4.64 -3.42
C SER A 98 -7.36 -3.74 -3.39
N CYS A 99 -7.01 -3.20 -2.21
CA CYS A 99 -5.78 -2.43 -2.03
C CYS A 99 -4.54 -3.31 -2.25
N LYS A 100 -4.49 -4.50 -1.59
CA LYS A 100 -3.39 -5.46 -1.77
C LYS A 100 -3.17 -5.82 -3.24
N GLN A 101 -4.25 -6.08 -3.97
CA GLN A 101 -4.19 -6.46 -5.37
C GLN A 101 -3.68 -5.31 -6.27
N LEU A 102 -4.11 -4.07 -6.00
CA LEU A 102 -3.65 -2.91 -6.75
C LEU A 102 -2.16 -2.66 -6.53
N SER A 103 -1.71 -2.67 -5.28
CA SER A 103 -0.31 -2.55 -4.90
C SER A 103 0.53 -3.67 -5.52
N LYS A 104 0.04 -4.92 -5.52
CA LYS A 104 0.69 -6.06 -6.19
C LYS A 104 0.91 -5.82 -7.66
N ARG A 105 -0.08 -5.30 -8.39
CA ARG A 105 0.01 -5.03 -9.82
C ARG A 105 1.06 -3.94 -10.11
N MET A 106 1.03 -2.85 -9.35
CA MET A 106 1.97 -1.73 -9.53
C MET A 106 3.40 -2.15 -9.20
N PHE A 107 3.59 -2.78 -8.04
CA PHE A 107 4.88 -3.34 -7.65
C PHE A 107 5.38 -4.31 -8.71
N SER A 108 4.54 -5.24 -9.19
CA SER A 108 4.97 -6.24 -10.17
C SER A 108 5.43 -5.62 -11.48
N ARG A 109 4.83 -4.50 -11.90
CA ARG A 109 5.25 -3.75 -13.09
C ARG A 109 6.63 -3.13 -12.88
N VAL A 110 6.80 -2.34 -11.81
CA VAL A 110 8.06 -1.68 -11.47
C VAL A 110 9.17 -2.71 -11.24
N CYS A 111 8.85 -3.80 -10.56
CA CYS A 111 9.76 -4.89 -10.28
C CYS A 111 10.33 -5.52 -11.54
N LYS A 112 9.48 -5.75 -12.56
CA LYS A 112 9.91 -6.27 -13.85
C LYS A 112 10.75 -5.25 -14.61
N ASP A 113 10.30 -3.99 -14.66
CA ASP A 113 10.96 -2.93 -15.42
C ASP A 113 12.38 -2.65 -14.90
N LEU A 114 12.58 -2.77 -13.58
CA LEU A 114 13.87 -2.57 -12.92
C LEU A 114 14.63 -3.88 -12.64
N SER A 115 14.09 -5.04 -13.07
CA SER A 115 14.64 -6.36 -12.77
C SER A 115 14.99 -6.56 -11.28
N LEU A 116 14.11 -6.11 -10.39
CA LEU A 116 14.39 -6.04 -8.95
C LEU A 116 14.78 -7.40 -8.35
N THR A 117 14.18 -8.50 -8.80
CA THR A 117 14.51 -9.85 -8.30
C THR A 117 15.97 -10.24 -8.54
N LYS A 118 16.63 -9.63 -9.54
CA LYS A 118 18.03 -9.88 -9.92
C LYS A 118 19.02 -8.92 -9.28
N LEU A 119 18.56 -7.85 -8.63
CA LEU A 119 19.46 -6.89 -7.97
C LEU A 119 20.19 -7.58 -6.82
N PRO A 120 21.52 -7.41 -6.65
CA PRO A 120 22.30 -8.12 -5.64
C PRO A 120 21.77 -7.97 -4.20
N GLN A 121 21.24 -6.79 -3.88
CA GLN A 121 20.66 -6.47 -2.56
C GLN A 121 19.27 -7.08 -2.34
N ILE A 122 18.61 -7.56 -3.40
CA ILE A 122 17.29 -8.22 -3.33
C ILE A 122 17.43 -9.72 -3.53
N ALA A 123 18.13 -10.15 -4.58
CA ALA A 123 18.44 -11.53 -4.94
C ALA A 123 17.32 -12.50 -4.52
N PHE A 124 16.21 -12.48 -5.26
CA PHE A 124 15.02 -13.26 -4.94
C PHE A 124 14.80 -14.35 -6.00
N PRO A 125 14.65 -15.63 -5.61
CA PRO A 125 14.59 -16.75 -6.56
C PRO A 125 13.28 -16.84 -7.35
N GLY A 126 12.21 -16.17 -6.89
CA GLY A 126 10.92 -16.16 -7.55
C GLY A 126 10.67 -14.94 -8.44
N GLU A 127 9.45 -14.86 -8.93
CA GLU A 127 8.95 -13.79 -9.78
C GLU A 127 8.45 -12.59 -8.97
N CYS A 128 8.34 -11.43 -9.62
CA CYS A 128 7.89 -10.19 -8.99
C CYS A 128 6.58 -10.26 -8.17
N PRO A 129 5.54 -11.02 -8.59
CA PRO A 129 4.33 -11.19 -7.79
C PRO A 129 4.56 -11.98 -6.49
N GLU A 130 5.54 -12.87 -6.46
CA GLU A 130 5.93 -13.67 -5.29
C GLU A 130 6.82 -12.85 -4.36
N LEU A 131 7.74 -12.07 -4.93
CA LEU A 131 8.52 -11.08 -4.19
C LEU A 131 7.60 -10.08 -3.46
N PHE A 132 6.57 -9.57 -4.13
CA PHE A 132 5.58 -8.71 -3.48
C PHE A 132 4.90 -9.42 -2.30
N GLN A 133 4.51 -10.68 -2.49
CA GLN A 133 3.80 -11.44 -1.46
C GLN A 133 4.67 -11.58 -0.20
N ALA A 134 5.92 -12.04 -0.39
CA ALA A 134 6.90 -12.19 0.69
C ALA A 134 7.12 -10.87 1.44
N MET A 135 7.41 -9.78 0.73
CA MET A 135 7.66 -8.46 1.34
C MET A 135 6.42 -7.90 2.04
N SER A 136 5.22 -8.12 1.49
CA SER A 136 3.97 -7.68 2.11
C SER A 136 3.66 -8.42 3.41
N ASP A 137 3.97 -9.71 3.47
CA ASP A 137 3.75 -10.53 4.66
C ASP A 137 4.78 -10.21 5.76
N GLU A 138 6.04 -9.97 5.38
CA GLU A 138 7.09 -9.45 6.28
C GLU A 138 6.72 -8.08 6.88
N PHE A 139 6.21 -7.17 6.05
CA PHE A 139 5.75 -5.84 6.51
C PHE A 139 4.65 -5.94 7.57
N VAL A 140 3.64 -6.79 7.34
CA VAL A 140 2.57 -7.03 8.32
C VAL A 140 3.12 -7.67 9.59
N ALA A 141 4.02 -8.66 9.47
CA ALA A 141 4.62 -9.32 10.62
C ALA A 141 5.44 -8.35 11.48
N LYS A 142 6.17 -7.41 10.88
CA LYS A 142 6.94 -6.37 11.59
C LYS A 142 6.01 -5.41 12.31
N LYS A 143 5.00 -4.87 11.63
CA LYS A 143 4.08 -3.88 12.21
C LYS A 143 3.15 -4.45 13.28
N LYS A 144 2.89 -5.77 13.30
CA LYS A 144 2.16 -6.44 14.40
C LYS A 144 2.99 -6.72 15.65
N ARG A 145 4.32 -6.59 15.58
CA ARG A 145 5.25 -6.80 16.72
C ARG A 145 5.58 -5.51 17.49
N VAL A 146 5.20 -4.36 16.94
CA VAL A 146 5.35 -3.02 17.51
C VAL A 146 4.01 -2.59 18.10
#